data_AF-A0A2G2Z033-F1
#
_entry.id   AF-A0A2G2Z033-F1
#
_cell.length_a   1.000
_cell.length_b   1.000
_cell.length_c   1.000
_cell.angle_alpha   90.00
_cell.angle_beta   90.00
_cell.angle_gamma   90.00
#
_symmetry.space_group_name_H-M   'P 1'
#
loop_
_entity.id
_entity.type
_entity.pdbx_description
1 polymer ?
#
loop_
_entity_poly.entity_id
_entity_poly.type
_entity_poly.pdbx_seq_one_letter_code
_entity_poly.pdbx_strand_id
1 'polypeptide(L)'
;YSRFLERAAKRSDQIGTVSLTVLPVIETQAEDVSAYISTNVIPITDGQIGLKTDLFNRGIRPAISVGIFVSRVGSVAQLKIMKQVCGSSKLELTQYREVAALAQFGSDLNAATQALLNRGA
;
A
#
# COMPACT_ATOMS: atom_id res chain seq x y z
N TYR A 1 -18.10 -13.28 1.40
CA TYR A 1 -16.88 -12.79 2.08
C TYR A 1 -17.15 -11.91 3.30
N SER A 2 -18.10 -10.97 3.26
CA SER A 2 -18.44 -10.10 4.41
C SER A 2 -18.54 -10.80 5.76
N ARG A 3 -19.46 -11.76 5.92
CA ARG A 3 -19.67 -12.47 7.21
C ARG A 3 -18.44 -13.20 7.77
N PHE A 4 -17.46 -13.52 6.91
CA PHE A 4 -16.20 -14.11 7.33
C PHE A 4 -15.21 -13.03 7.79
N LEU A 5 -15.04 -11.97 7.00
CA LEU A 5 -14.10 -10.88 7.31
C LEU A 5 -14.55 -10.05 8.51
N GLU A 6 -15.85 -9.84 8.71
CA GLU A 6 -16.43 -9.16 9.87
C GLU A 6 -16.18 -9.87 11.21
N ARG A 7 -15.73 -11.14 11.18
CA ARG A 7 -15.30 -11.85 12.42
C ARG A 7 -13.90 -11.44 12.86
N ALA A 8 -13.10 -10.86 11.96
CA ALA A 8 -11.78 -10.33 12.29
C ALA A 8 -11.95 -9.02 13.05
N ALA A 9 -11.79 -9.07 14.37
CA ALA A 9 -11.94 -7.90 15.23
C ALA A 9 -11.00 -7.98 16.43
N LYS A 10 -10.71 -6.83 17.02
CA LYS A 10 -10.13 -6.71 18.36
C LYS A 10 -11.27 -6.54 19.36
N ARG A 11 -11.37 -7.45 20.33
CA ARG A 11 -12.38 -7.37 21.40
C ARG A 11 -12.03 -6.27 22.40
N SER A 12 -13.06 -5.78 23.08
CA SER A 12 -12.92 -4.82 24.18
C SER A 12 -12.35 -5.49 25.42
N ASP A 13 -11.69 -4.69 26.27
CA ASP A 13 -11.05 -5.17 27.48
C ASP A 13 -12.04 -5.81 28.48
N GLN A 14 -13.32 -5.43 28.41
CA GLN A 14 -14.40 -5.93 29.27
C GLN A 14 -14.77 -7.41 28.99
N ILE A 15 -14.49 -7.92 27.79
CA ILE A 15 -14.91 -9.26 27.33
C ILE A 15 -13.68 -10.13 27.00
N GLY A 16 -12.49 -9.70 27.44
CA GLY A 16 -11.21 -10.35 27.19
C GLY A 16 -10.49 -9.79 25.96
N THR A 17 -9.21 -9.44 26.14
CA THR A 17 -8.33 -8.86 25.13
C THR A 17 -7.83 -9.91 24.13
N VAL A 18 -8.71 -10.30 23.21
CA VAL A 18 -8.38 -11.19 22.09
C VAL A 18 -8.57 -10.46 20.78
N SER A 19 -7.64 -10.64 19.84
CA SER A 19 -7.74 -10.13 18.48
C SER A 19 -7.63 -11.24 17.46
N LEU A 20 -8.42 -11.15 16.38
CA LEU A 20 -8.28 -11.97 15.19
C LEU A 20 -7.93 -11.07 14.01
N THR A 21 -6.76 -11.29 13.41
CA THR A 21 -6.32 -10.59 12.19
C THR A 21 -6.45 -11.53 11.00
N VAL A 22 -7.08 -11.07 9.92
CA VAL A 22 -7.28 -11.87 8.69
C VAL A 22 -6.61 -11.17 7.51
N LEU A 23 -5.84 -11.93 6.73
CA LEU A 23 -5.16 -11.45 5.52
C LEU A 23 -5.71 -12.23 4.31
N PRO A 24 -6.81 -11.76 3.68
CA PRO A 24 -7.35 -12.43 2.50
C PRO A 24 -6.41 -12.24 1.31
N VAL A 25 -6.17 -13.33 0.57
CA VAL A 25 -5.40 -13.31 -0.67
C VAL A 25 -6.37 -13.42 -1.84
N ILE A 26 -6.19 -12.54 -2.83
CA ILE A 26 -7.01 -12.51 -4.04
C ILE A 26 -6.07 -12.44 -5.23
N GLU A 27 -6.32 -13.30 -6.21
CA GLU A 27 -5.64 -13.26 -7.49
C GLU A 27 -6.42 -12.36 -8.45
N THR A 28 -5.74 -11.35 -9.00
CA THR A 28 -6.27 -10.49 -10.06
C THR A 28 -5.94 -11.12 -11.42
N GLN A 29 -6.89 -11.07 -12.35
CA GLN A 29 -6.63 -11.45 -13.74
C GLN A 29 -6.15 -10.21 -14.49
N ALA A 30 -5.02 -10.31 -15.20
CA ALA A 30 -4.42 -9.20 -15.97
C ALA A 30 -4.24 -7.89 -15.17
N GLU A 31 -3.96 -7.98 -13.86
CA GLU A 31 -3.86 -6.83 -12.95
C GLU A 31 -5.13 -5.96 -12.85
N ASP A 32 -6.28 -6.43 -13.34
CA ASP A 32 -7.53 -5.70 -13.27
C ASP A 32 -8.18 -5.84 -11.88
N VAL A 33 -8.14 -4.74 -11.12
CA VAL A 33 -8.74 -4.62 -9.79
C VAL A 33 -10.21 -4.17 -9.87
N SER A 34 -10.67 -3.77 -11.06
CA SER A 34 -11.85 -2.93 -11.26
C SER A 34 -13.17 -3.69 -11.28
N ALA A 35 -13.19 -4.95 -11.74
CA ALA A 35 -14.45 -5.61 -12.13
C ALA A 35 -15.15 -6.41 -11.03
N TYR A 36 -14.43 -7.20 -10.21
CA TYR A 36 -15.05 -8.08 -9.20
C TYR A 36 -14.54 -7.83 -7.77
N ILE A 37 -13.29 -7.39 -7.64
CA ILE A 37 -12.58 -7.24 -6.36
C ILE A 37 -12.94 -5.90 -5.70
N SER A 38 -13.07 -4.85 -6.52
CA SER A 38 -13.52 -3.51 -6.14
C SER A 38 -14.85 -3.49 -5.40
N THR A 39 -15.80 -4.37 -5.76
CA THR A 39 -17.15 -4.38 -5.18
C THR A 39 -17.28 -5.31 -3.98
N ASN A 40 -16.51 -6.41 -3.95
CA ASN A 40 -16.78 -7.52 -3.02
C ASN A 40 -15.80 -7.66 -1.85
N VAL A 41 -14.57 -7.16 -1.96
CA VAL A 41 -13.57 -7.35 -0.88
C VAL A 41 -12.93 -6.05 -0.44
N ILE A 42 -12.56 -5.16 -1.37
CA ILE A 42 -11.98 -3.85 -1.05
C ILE A 42 -12.86 -3.02 -0.09
N PRO A 43 -14.20 -3.01 -0.22
CA PRO A 43 -15.02 -2.23 0.71
C PRO A 43 -14.99 -2.79 2.13
N ILE A 44 -14.80 -4.10 2.29
CA ILE A 44 -14.92 -4.84 3.54
C ILE A 44 -13.61 -4.86 4.32
N THR A 45 -12.47 -4.88 3.62
CA THR A 45 -11.14 -4.91 4.26
C THR A 45 -10.70 -3.51 4.70
N ASP A 46 -9.96 -3.45 5.81
CA ASP A 46 -9.35 -2.21 6.31
C ASP A 46 -8.13 -1.73 5.51
N GLY A 47 -7.80 -2.38 4.40
CA GLY A 47 -6.65 -2.05 3.59
C GLY A 47 -6.32 -3.15 2.59
N GLN A 48 -5.36 -2.87 1.72
CA GLN A 48 -4.92 -3.79 0.69
C GLN A 48 -3.43 -3.61 0.39
N ILE A 49 -2.80 -4.71 0.01
CA ILE A 49 -1.44 -4.74 -0.53
C ILE A 49 -1.56 -5.13 -2.00
N GLY A 50 -1.34 -4.16 -2.89
CA GLY A 50 -1.31 -4.41 -4.34
C GLY A 50 0.06 -4.89 -4.78
N LEU A 51 0.13 -6.07 -5.39
CA LEU A 51 1.35 -6.60 -5.99
C LEU A 51 1.29 -6.41 -7.51
N LYS A 52 2.40 -5.99 -8.14
CA LYS A 52 2.49 -5.81 -9.60
C LYS A 52 3.56 -6.71 -10.21
N THR A 53 3.23 -7.29 -11.36
CA THR A 53 4.12 -8.16 -12.12
C THR A 53 5.31 -7.39 -12.68
N ASP A 54 5.08 -6.15 -13.15
CA ASP A 54 6.15 -5.26 -13.63
C ASP A 54 7.24 -5.03 -12.56
N LEU A 55 6.84 -4.75 -11.31
CA LEU A 55 7.79 -4.54 -10.20
C LEU A 55 8.56 -5.82 -9.87
N PHE A 56 7.88 -6.96 -9.90
CA PHE A 56 8.51 -8.26 -9.68
C PHE A 56 9.55 -8.59 -10.75
N ASN A 57 9.22 -8.34 -12.02
CA ASN A 57 10.10 -8.57 -13.17
C ASN A 57 11.31 -7.62 -13.17
N ARG A 58 11.17 -6.42 -12.61
CA ARG A 58 12.26 -5.46 -12.37
C ARG A 58 13.14 -5.80 -11.16
N GLY A 59 12.89 -6.92 -10.48
CA GLY A 59 13.67 -7.39 -9.34
C GLY A 59 13.26 -6.81 -7.99
N ILE A 60 12.23 -5.96 -7.93
CA ILE A 60 11.75 -5.37 -6.66
C ILE A 60 10.93 -6.41 -5.91
N ARG A 61 11.44 -6.85 -4.75
CA ARG A 61 10.80 -7.85 -3.89
C ARG A 61 10.80 -7.36 -2.43
N PRO A 62 9.63 -7.23 -1.76
CA PRO A 62 8.29 -7.56 -2.26
C PRO A 62 7.78 -6.55 -3.30
N ALA A 63 7.02 -7.02 -4.29
CA ALA A 63 6.58 -6.25 -5.47
C ALA A 63 5.40 -5.31 -5.19
N ILE A 64 5.48 -4.54 -4.11
CA ILE A 64 4.39 -3.71 -3.58
C ILE A 64 4.24 -2.44 -4.41
N SER A 65 3.03 -2.20 -4.90
CA SER A 65 2.66 -0.96 -5.58
C SER A 65 2.17 0.09 -4.58
N VAL A 66 2.95 1.16 -4.43
CA VAL A 66 2.67 2.27 -3.49
C VAL A 66 1.32 2.95 -3.78
N GLY A 67 0.92 3.03 -5.05
CA GLY A 67 -0.34 3.67 -5.47
C GLY A 67 -1.59 2.85 -5.16
N ILE A 68 -1.48 1.51 -5.16
CA ILE A 68 -2.61 0.60 -4.87
C ILE A 68 -2.63 0.22 -3.38
N PHE A 69 -1.48 0.27 -2.72
CA PHE A 69 -1.33 -0.04 -1.30
C PHE A 69 -2.05 0.99 -0.42
N VAL A 70 -2.98 0.54 0.41
CA VAL A 70 -3.77 1.39 1.33
C VAL A 70 -3.92 0.68 2.66
N SER A 71 -3.83 1.42 3.76
CA SER A 71 -4.28 0.99 5.09
C SER A 71 -5.18 2.08 5.66
N ARG A 72 -6.44 1.73 5.94
CA ARG A 72 -7.45 2.61 6.54
C ARG A 72 -7.22 2.78 8.05
N VAL A 73 -6.63 1.80 8.72
CA VAL A 73 -6.18 1.92 10.13
C VAL A 73 -4.98 2.89 10.26
N GLY A 74 -4.14 2.93 9.22
CA GLY A 74 -3.06 3.90 9.10
C GLY A 74 -2.01 3.78 10.21
N SER A 75 -1.51 4.94 10.66
CA SER A 75 -0.41 5.02 11.64
C SER A 75 -0.80 4.66 13.08
N VAL A 76 -2.09 4.44 13.36
CA VAL A 76 -2.58 4.08 14.71
C VAL A 76 -2.10 2.68 15.13
N ALA A 77 -1.91 1.79 14.16
CA ALA A 77 -1.40 0.43 14.39
C ALA A 77 0.14 0.34 14.44
N GLN A 78 0.86 1.45 14.22
CA GLN A 78 2.31 1.46 14.15
C GLN A 78 2.97 1.79 15.50
N LEU A 79 4.17 1.26 15.73
CA LEU A 79 5.03 1.69 16.83
C LEU A 79 5.42 3.17 16.64
N LYS A 80 5.57 3.91 17.76
CA LYS A 80 5.90 5.35 17.74
C LYS A 80 7.14 5.67 16.89
N ILE A 81 8.19 4.84 17.00
CA ILE A 81 9.43 5.00 16.25
C ILE A 81 9.18 4.83 14.74
N MET A 82 8.41 3.81 14.35
CA MET A 82 8.07 3.57 12.95
C MET A 82 7.28 4.74 12.35
N LYS A 83 6.37 5.32 13.13
CA LYS A 83 5.60 6.50 12.71
C LYS A 83 6.51 7.73 12.49
N GLN A 84 7.53 7.92 13.32
CA GLN A 84 8.48 9.03 13.18
C GLN A 84 9.36 8.89 11.94
N VAL A 85 9.83 7.67 11.65
CA VAL A 85 10.74 7.42 10.53
C VAL A 85 10.00 7.29 9.20
N CYS A 86 8.83 6.66 9.18
CA CYS A 86 8.12 6.30 7.94
C CYS A 86 6.90 7.18 7.62
N GLY A 87 6.61 8.20 8.43
CA GLY A 87 5.40 9.02 8.30
C GLY A 87 5.22 9.68 6.94
N SER A 88 6.30 10.18 6.33
CA SER A 88 6.30 10.81 5.01
C SER A 88 6.66 9.87 3.86
N SER A 89 7.18 8.67 4.15
CA SER A 89 7.78 7.78 3.12
C SER A 89 6.79 7.37 2.03
N LYS A 90 5.52 7.16 2.36
CA LYS A 90 4.50 6.84 1.33
C LYS A 90 4.32 8.01 0.35
N LEU A 91 4.22 9.23 0.86
CA LEU A 91 4.03 10.43 0.05
C LEU A 91 5.27 10.69 -0.81
N GLU A 92 6.46 10.57 -0.23
CA GLU A 92 7.74 10.71 -0.93
C GLU A 92 7.87 9.68 -2.07
N LEU A 93 7.51 8.43 -1.83
CA LEU A 93 7.55 7.37 -2.86
C LEU A 93 6.51 7.56 -3.97
N THR A 94 5.32 8.08 -3.64
CA THR A 94 4.32 8.45 -4.66
C THR A 94 4.85 9.57 -5.55
N GLN A 95 5.39 10.63 -4.94
CA GLN A 95 6.00 11.76 -5.67
C GLN A 95 7.18 11.30 -6.53
N TYR A 96 8.02 10.39 -6.01
CA TYR A 96 9.12 9.81 -6.77
C TYR A 96 8.62 9.11 -8.02
N ARG A 97 7.55 8.32 -7.94
CA ARG A 97 7.01 7.61 -9.10
C ARG A 97 6.40 8.54 -10.12
N GLU A 98 5.68 9.58 -9.69
CA GLU A 98 5.13 10.59 -10.59
C GLU A 98 6.26 11.33 -11.33
N VAL A 99 7.29 11.74 -10.59
CA VAL A 99 8.45 12.43 -11.15
C VAL A 99 9.29 11.52 -12.05
N ALA A 100 9.53 10.26 -11.67
CA ALA A 100 10.30 9.31 -12.48
C ALA A 100 9.59 9.00 -13.80
N ALA A 101 8.26 8.95 -13.81
CA ALA A 101 7.49 8.78 -15.04
C ALA A 101 7.62 10.01 -15.97
N LEU A 102 7.61 11.23 -15.42
CA LEU A 102 7.79 12.46 -16.20
C LEU A 102 9.23 12.65 -16.68
N ALA A 103 10.20 12.27 -15.86
CA ALA A 103 11.64 12.37 -16.16
C ALA A 103 12.07 11.43 -17.30
N GLN A 104 11.30 10.39 -17.63
CA GLN A 104 11.54 9.58 -18.83
C GLN A 104 11.32 10.35 -20.14
N PHE A 105 10.59 11.48 -20.11
CA PHE A 105 10.24 12.26 -21.30
C PHE A 105 10.89 13.65 -21.35
N GLY A 106 11.48 14.14 -20.25
CA GLY A 106 12.05 15.48 -20.13
C GLY A 106 13.58 15.49 -20.05
N SER A 107 14.24 16.36 -20.83
CA SER A 107 15.70 16.48 -20.89
C SER A 107 16.32 17.36 -19.79
N ASP A 108 15.55 18.28 -19.21
CA ASP A 108 16.04 19.20 -18.16
C ASP A 108 15.31 18.96 -16.83
N LEU A 109 15.99 18.28 -15.91
CA LEU A 109 15.52 18.07 -14.55
C LEU A 109 16.10 19.14 -13.64
N ASN A 110 15.24 19.91 -12.98
CA ASN A 110 15.68 20.89 -11.98
C ASN A 110 16.31 20.18 -10.75
N ALA A 111 17.08 20.92 -9.95
CA ALA A 111 17.81 20.35 -8.80
C ALA A 111 16.90 19.68 -7.77
N ALA A 112 15.66 20.17 -7.60
CA ALA A 112 14.69 19.58 -6.69
C ALA A 112 14.18 18.22 -7.20
N THR A 113 13.95 18.09 -8.51
CA THR A 113 13.58 16.85 -9.19
C THR A 113 14.69 15.81 -9.10
N GLN A 114 15.96 16.21 -9.28
CA GLN A 114 17.11 15.32 -9.12
C GLN A 114 17.27 14.82 -7.68
N ALA A 115 17.12 15.71 -6.68
CA ALA A 115 17.18 15.33 -5.27
C ALA A 115 16.07 14.32 -4.90
N LEU A 116 14.88 14.48 -5.48
CA LEU A 116 13.74 13.59 -5.27
C LEU A 116 13.97 12.22 -5.93
N LEU A 117 14.52 12.20 -7.15
CA LEU A 117 14.91 10.96 -7.83
C LEU A 117 16.01 10.20 -7.06
N ASN A 118 17.03 10.89 -6.59
CA ASN A 118 18.11 10.28 -5.80
C ASN A 118 17.65 9.73 -4.45
N ARG A 119 16.61 10.34 -3.86
CA ARG A 119 16.04 9.89 -2.59
C ARG A 119 15.11 8.67 -2.73
N GLY A 120 14.51 8.47 -3.90
CA GLY A 120 13.54 7.40 -4.15
C GLY A 120 14.03 6.24 -5.02
N ALA A 121 15.21 6.37 -5.65
CA ALA A 121 15.89 5.29 -6.38
C ALA A 121 16.47 4.23 -5.44
#